data_AF-A0AAV1ZUW7-F1
#
_entry.id   AF-A0AAV1ZUW7-F1
#
_cell.length_a   1.000
_cell.length_b   1.000
_cell.length_c   1.000
_cell.angle_alpha   90.00
_cell.angle_beta   90.00
_cell.angle_gamma   90.00
#
_symmetry.space_group_name_H-M   'P 1'
#
loop_
_entity.id
_entity.type
_entity.pdbx_description
1 polymer ?
#
loop_
_entity_poly.entity_id
_entity_poly.type
_entity_poly.pdbx_seq_one_letter_code
_entity_poly.pdbx_strand_id
1 'polypeptide(L)' 'MLRHSVSKPHCCDICGKGFIQKSDLTIHLLQHSGEKPFKCDLCSKAYTSRSALTKHRILHVDM' A
#
# COMPACT_ATOMS: atom_id res chain seq x y z
N MET A 1 31.42 4.83 12.44
CA MET A 1 30.37 4.90 11.40
C MET A 1 29.40 3.76 11.62
N LEU A 2 28.37 3.96 12.43
CA LEU A 2 27.30 2.96 12.55
C LEU A 2 26.48 3.04 11.27
N ARG A 3 26.78 2.14 10.35
CA ARG A 3 26.00 1.82 9.16
C ARG A 3 24.53 1.83 9.56
N HIS A 4 23.70 2.62 8.87
CA HIS A 4 22.25 2.55 8.96
C HIS A 4 21.82 1.10 8.66
N SER A 5 21.80 0.25 9.68
CA SER A 5 21.17 -1.06 9.62
C SER A 5 19.67 -0.79 9.63
N VAL A 6 19.13 -0.42 8.47
CA VAL A 6 17.70 -0.50 8.22
C VAL A 6 17.39 -2.01 8.14
N SER A 7 17.41 -2.68 9.29
CA SER A 7 16.79 -3.98 9.45
C SER A 7 15.31 -3.72 9.26
N LYS A 8 14.82 -3.85 8.03
CA LYS A 8 13.39 -3.84 7.72
C LYS A 8 12.77 -4.94 8.59
N PRO A 9 12.06 -4.60 9.69
CA PRO A 9 11.59 -5.61 10.62
C PRO A 9 10.40 -6.39 10.05
N HIS A 10 9.82 -5.90 8.96
CA HIS A 10 8.63 -6.46 8.34
C HIS A 10 8.98 -6.99 6.96
N CYS A 11 9.15 -8.30 6.83
CA CYS A 11 9.42 -8.96 5.56
C CYS A 11 8.14 -9.61 5.01
N CYS A 12 8.02 -9.63 3.69
CA CYS A 12 6.99 -10.39 3.01
C CYS A 12 7.39 -11.86 2.91
N ASP A 13 6.58 -12.76 3.46
CA ASP A 13 6.84 -14.21 3.39
C ASP A 13 6.68 -14.79 1.98
N ILE A 14 6.00 -14.09 1.07
CA ILE A 14 5.72 -14.56 -0.30
C ILE A 14 6.91 -14.28 -1.23
N CYS A 15 7.52 -13.10 -1.14
CA CYS A 15 8.60 -12.68 -2.04
C CYS A 15 9.89 -12.24 -1.34
N GLY A 16 9.96 -12.32 -0.01
CA GLY A 16 11.12 -11.93 0.79
C GLY A 16 11.37 -10.42 0.88
N LYS A 17 10.49 -9.58 0.35
CA LYS A 17 10.69 -8.12 0.31
C LYS A 17 10.55 -7.50 1.71
N GLY A 18 11.55 -6.73 2.13
CA GLY A 18 11.57 -6.06 3.44
C GLY A 18 11.01 -4.63 3.42
N PHE A 19 10.21 -4.31 4.43
CA PHE A 19 9.57 -3.02 4.69
C PHE A 19 9.92 -2.50 6.09
N ILE A 20 9.98 -1.18 6.22
CA ILE A 20 10.28 -0.51 7.51
C ILE A 20 9.02 -0.45 8.37
N GLN A 21 7.86 -0.19 7.74
CA GLN A 21 6.57 -0.08 8.43
C GLN A 21 5.69 -1.30 8.15
N LYS A 22 4.93 -1.73 9.16
CA LYS A 22 3.96 -2.82 9.02
C LYS A 22 2.84 -2.48 8.03
N SER A 23 2.40 -1.22 8.00
CA SER A 23 1.41 -0.71 7.03
C SER A 23 1.84 -0.96 5.59
N ASP A 24 3.10 -0.69 5.26
CA ASP A 24 3.65 -0.89 3.92
C ASP A 24 3.69 -2.39 3.56
N LEU A 25 4.05 -3.26 4.51
CA LEU A 25 3.99 -4.70 4.33
C LEU A 25 2.53 -5.16 4.09
N THR A 26 1.56 -4.69 4.89
CA THR A 26 0.15 -5.04 4.69
C THR A 26 -0.35 -4.60 3.31
N ILE A 27 -0.05 -3.37 2.89
CA ILE A 27 -0.43 -2.86 1.56
C ILE A 27 0.23 -3.69 0.45
N HIS A 28 1.46 -4.12 0.67
CA HIS A 28 2.17 -4.99 -0.27
C HIS A 28 1.54 -6.38 -0.37
N LEU A 29 1.12 -6.99 0.74
CA LEU A 29 0.43 -8.29 0.73
C LEU A 29 -0.87 -8.26 -0.05
N LEU A 30 -1.58 -7.12 -0.07
CA LEU A 30 -2.76 -6.93 -0.91
C LEU A 30 -2.46 -7.05 -2.42
N GLN A 31 -1.21 -6.79 -2.86
CA GLN A 31 -0.81 -7.04 -4.25
C GLN A 31 -0.72 -8.53 -4.58
N HIS A 32 -0.34 -9.35 -3.61
CA HIS A 32 -0.29 -10.81 -3.78
C HIS A 32 -1.69 -11.44 -3.73
N SER A 33 -2.55 -10.97 -2.82
CA SER A 33 -3.95 -11.44 -2.73
C SER A 33 -4.85 -10.90 -3.85
N GLY A 34 -4.45 -9.78 -4.48
CA GLY A 34 -5.29 -9.06 -5.43
C GLY A 34 -6.47 -8.30 -4.77
N GLU A 35 -6.59 -8.41 -3.45
CA GLU A 35 -7.60 -7.71 -2.67
C GLU A 35 -7.34 -6.21 -2.66
N LYS A 36 -8.37 -5.43 -2.98
CA LYS A 36 -8.31 -3.97 -2.97
C LYS A 36 -9.41 -3.44 -2.05
N PRO A 37 -9.14 -3.29 -0.75
CA PRO A 37 -10.14 -2.92 0.23
C PRO A 37 -10.65 -1.49 0.07
N PHE A 38 -9.84 -0.61 -0.54
CA PHE A 38 -10.19 0.79 -0.73
C PHE A 38 -10.84 1.00 -2.09
N LYS A 39 -12.14 0.71 -2.19
CA LYS A 39 -12.94 0.97 -3.39
C LYS A 39 -13.35 2.44 -3.46
N CYS A 40 -13.31 3.01 -4.66
CA CYS A 40 -13.90 4.31 -4.90
C CYS A 40 -15.43 4.17 -4.93
N ASP A 41 -16.09 5.14 -4.30
CA ASP A 41 -17.54 5.30 -4.26
C ASP A 41 -18.11 5.89 -5.56
N LEU A 42 -17.27 6.63 -6.29
CA LEU A 42 -17.66 7.36 -7.51
C LEU A 42 -17.35 6.58 -8.80
N CYS A 43 -16.47 5.58 -8.74
CA CYS A 43 -16.18 4.71 -9.86
C CYS A 43 -15.76 3.31 -9.39
N SER A 44 -15.74 2.32 -10.30
CA SER A 44 -15.38 0.94 -9.97
C SER A 44 -13.86 0.71 -9.75
N LYS A 45 -13.06 1.76 -9.57
CA LYS A 45 -11.63 1.62 -9.27
C LYS A 45 -11.42 1.30 -7.79
N ALA A 46 -10.47 0.41 -7.53
CA ALA A 46 -10.08 0.03 -6.18
C ALA A 46 -8.57 0.18 -5.99
N TYR A 47 -8.17 0.46 -4.75
CA TYR A 47 -6.82 0.80 -4.35
C TYR A 47 -6.40 -0.06 -3.15
N THR A 48 -5.08 -0.20 -2.97
CA THR A 48 -4.49 -0.93 -1.85
C THR A 48 -4.10 -0.04 -0.68
N SER A 49 -4.16 1.28 -0.83
CA SER A 49 -3.95 2.22 0.27
C SER A 49 -4.99 3.34 0.28
N ARG A 50 -5.30 3.83 1.48
CA ARG A 50 -6.24 4.95 1.67
C ARG A 50 -5.72 6.23 1.04
N SER A 51 -4.42 6.52 1.14
CA SER A 51 -3.81 7.71 0.53
C SER A 51 -3.97 7.72 -0.99
N ALA A 52 -3.87 6.56 -1.64
CA ALA A 52 -4.10 6.45 -3.08
C ALA A 52 -5.56 6.71 -3.46
N LEU A 53 -6.51 6.16 -2.69
CA LEU A 53 -7.94 6.44 -2.88
C LEU A 53 -8.24 7.94 -2.68
N THR A 54 -7.74 8.57 -1.62
CA THR A 54 -7.99 9.99 -1.36
C THR A 54 -7.48 10.86 -2.50
N LYS A 55 -6.25 10.64 -2.99
CA LYS A 55 -5.71 11.36 -4.15
C LYS A 55 -6.56 11.15 -5.40
N HIS A 56 -7.03 9.92 -5.62
CA HIS A 56 -7.92 9.64 -6.73
C HIS A 56 -9.27 10.35 -6.62
N ARG A 57 -9.87 10.42 -5.43
CA ARG A 57 -11.16 11.10 -5.22
C ARG A 57 -11.08 12.58 -5.59
N ILE A 58 -9.93 13.24 -5.41
CA ILE A 58 -9.74 14.64 -5.82
C ILE A 58 -9.94 14.80 -7.34
N LEU A 59 -9.52 13.82 -8.15
CA LEU A 59 -9.73 13.85 -9.60
C LEU A 59 -11.20 13.75 -10.01
N HIS A 60 -12.08 13.26 -9.13
CA HIS A 60 -13.52 13.26 -9.38
C HIS A 60 -14.18 14.59 -9.02
N VAL A 61 -13.55 15.39 -8.16
CA VAL A 61 -14.07 16.70 -7.74
C VAL A 61 -13.62 17.80 -8.71
N ASP A 62 -12.47 17.62 -9.36
CA ASP A 62 -11.91 18.56 -10.35
C ASP A 62 -12.48 18.36 -11.78
N MET A 63 -13.44 17.43 -11.95
CA MET A 63 -14.14 17.15 -13.22
C MET A 63 -15.53 17.77 -13.27
#